data_AF-A0A0G4IWD1-F1
#
_entry.id   AF-A0A0G4IWD1-F1
#
_cell.length_a   1.000
_cell.length_b   1.000
_cell.length_c   1.000
_cell.angle_alpha   90.00
_cell.angle_beta   90.00
_cell.angle_gamma   90.00
#
_symmetry.space_group_name_H-M   'P 1'
#
loop_
_entity.id
_entity.type
_entity.pdbx_description
1 polymer ?
#
loop_
_entity_poly.entity_id
_entity_poly.type
_entity_poly.pdbx_seq_one_letter_code
_entity_poly.pdbx_strand_id
1 'polypeptide(L)'
;MAPEARSEQMSVDWAALRQAINDLVAEKKCGPILVRLSWHDAGTYCKRTKTGGAHACQRFEKAGEWAHGANKGLDVAQALLEPIRAKFPTPSSADLWAFAAVVAIKAMGGPDVPFRAGRTDGTSVESSVEDGRLPDATQGAQHIRDVFYRIGMDDEEIVALSGAHTVGKCHLERSGFDGPWTADPQKFDNTYFIDLLKKKWDPATSGAGNPQFVNTDTKTMMLPADLALVDDAAFRKYVEKFASSQDAFFKAFAAAFKKLQESGYDESALVAV
;
A
#
# COMPACT_ATOMS: atom_id res chain seq x y z
N MET A 1 16.29 -6.26 -18.49
CA MET A 1 15.86 -4.99 -19.14
C MET A 1 16.77 -4.74 -20.32
N ALA A 2 16.23 -4.32 -21.47
CA ALA A 2 17.04 -3.94 -22.63
C ALA A 2 17.93 -2.72 -22.31
N PRO A 3 19.13 -2.58 -22.90
CA PRO A 3 20.03 -1.46 -22.62
C PRO A 3 19.40 -0.08 -22.80
N GLU A 4 18.54 0.07 -23.81
CA GLU A 4 17.83 1.32 -24.13
C GLU A 4 16.83 1.71 -23.03
N ALA A 5 15.94 0.79 -22.62
CA ALA A 5 15.02 1.00 -21.51
C ALA A 5 15.75 1.33 -20.20
N ARG A 6 16.93 0.74 -19.98
CA ARG A 6 17.78 1.07 -18.83
C ARG A 6 18.33 2.48 -18.91
N SER A 7 18.82 2.88 -20.08
CA SER A 7 19.33 4.24 -20.30
C SER A 7 18.23 5.31 -20.15
N GLU A 8 17.00 4.98 -20.53
CA GLU A 8 15.84 5.85 -20.38
C GLU A 8 15.46 6.05 -18.90
N GLN A 9 15.44 4.99 -18.08
CA GLN A 9 15.21 5.15 -16.64
C GLN A 9 16.34 5.93 -15.96
N MET A 10 17.58 5.84 -16.45
CA MET A 10 18.71 6.60 -15.93
C MET A 10 18.72 8.08 -16.37
N SER A 11 17.92 8.47 -17.38
CA SER A 11 17.83 9.86 -17.83
C SER A 11 16.77 10.68 -17.07
N VAL A 12 15.89 10.01 -16.32
CA VAL A 12 14.91 10.65 -15.45
C VAL A 12 15.62 11.41 -14.33
N ASP A 13 15.20 12.67 -14.09
CA ASP A 13 15.62 13.43 -12.92
C ASP A 13 14.84 12.97 -11.68
N TRP A 14 15.26 11.84 -11.10
CA TRP A 14 14.63 11.24 -9.92
C TRP A 14 14.72 12.13 -8.68
N ALA A 15 15.72 13.02 -8.60
CA ALA A 15 15.86 13.97 -7.51
C ALA A 15 14.77 15.05 -7.60
N ALA A 16 14.57 15.64 -8.79
CA ALA A 16 13.49 16.61 -9.01
C ALA A 16 12.11 15.97 -8.87
N LEU A 17 11.91 14.74 -9.37
CA LEU A 17 10.66 14.01 -9.18
C LEU A 17 10.37 13.74 -7.70
N ARG A 18 11.38 13.33 -6.92
CA ARG A 18 11.27 13.14 -5.47
C ARG A 18 10.87 14.42 -4.76
N GLN A 19 11.49 15.54 -5.13
CA GLN A 19 11.15 16.84 -4.56
C GLN A 19 9.70 17.23 -4.86
N ALA A 20 9.25 17.07 -6.11
CA ALA A 20 7.88 17.39 -6.50
C ALA A 20 6.84 16.56 -5.70
N ILE A 21 7.12 15.28 -5.45
CA ILE A 21 6.25 14.42 -4.65
C ILE A 21 6.30 14.79 -3.16
N ASN A 22 7.48 15.13 -2.62
CA ASN A 22 7.60 15.63 -1.25
C ASN A 22 6.77 16.90 -1.03
N ASP A 23 6.85 17.85 -1.96
CA ASP A 23 6.07 19.08 -1.92
C ASP A 23 4.56 18.79 -1.94
N LEU A 24 4.13 17.88 -2.83
CA LEU A 24 2.75 17.42 -2.91
C LEU A 24 2.27 16.81 -1.58
N VAL A 25 3.07 15.93 -0.96
CA VAL A 25 2.72 15.30 0.32
C VAL A 25 2.67 16.33 1.45
N ALA A 26 3.62 17.27 1.48
CA ALA A 26 3.66 18.32 2.48
C ALA A 26 2.43 19.25 2.40
N GLU A 27 2.05 19.64 1.18
CA GLU A 27 0.95 20.54 0.90
C GLU A 27 -0.42 19.87 1.09
N LYS A 28 -0.61 18.69 0.49
CA LYS A 28 -1.94 18.04 0.41
C LYS A 28 -2.18 16.99 1.49
N LYS A 29 -1.16 16.60 2.26
CA LYS A 29 -1.25 15.52 3.26
C LYS A 29 -1.77 14.21 2.65
N CYS A 30 -1.41 13.96 1.39
CA CYS A 30 -1.89 12.83 0.60
C CYS A 30 -0.98 11.59 0.67
N GLY A 31 0.05 11.60 1.52
CA GLY A 31 0.96 10.46 1.66
C GLY A 31 0.26 9.10 1.82
N PRO A 32 -0.76 8.96 2.70
CA PRO A 32 -1.41 7.66 2.91
C PRO A 32 -2.12 7.11 1.66
N ILE A 33 -2.74 7.98 0.85
CA ILE A 33 -3.44 7.52 -0.36
C ILE A 33 -2.48 7.12 -1.48
N LEU A 34 -1.28 7.74 -1.53
CA LEU A 34 -0.23 7.34 -2.47
C LEU A 34 0.33 5.95 -2.11
N VAL A 35 0.50 5.67 -0.81
CA VAL A 35 0.89 4.32 -0.34
C VAL A 35 -0.18 3.29 -0.69
N ARG A 36 -1.46 3.61 -0.46
CA ARG A 36 -2.58 2.73 -0.85
C ARG A 36 -2.62 2.49 -2.36
N LEU A 37 -2.44 3.51 -3.19
CA LEU A 37 -2.44 3.37 -4.65
C LEU A 37 -1.39 2.34 -5.10
N SER A 38 -0.15 2.49 -4.63
CA SER A 38 0.93 1.55 -4.97
C SER A 38 0.68 0.15 -4.40
N TRP A 39 0.17 0.04 -3.16
CA TRP A 39 -0.19 -1.25 -2.56
C TRP A 39 -1.22 -1.99 -3.41
N HIS A 40 -2.29 -1.30 -3.80
CA HIS A 40 -3.37 -1.89 -4.58
C HIS A 40 -2.95 -2.28 -6.00
N ASP A 41 -2.05 -1.52 -6.63
CA ASP A 41 -1.51 -1.85 -7.95
C ASP A 41 -0.67 -3.13 -7.90
N ALA A 42 0.24 -3.24 -6.94
CA ALA A 42 1.08 -4.42 -6.78
C ALA A 42 0.34 -5.65 -6.17
N GLY A 43 -0.66 -5.40 -5.33
CA GLY A 43 -1.37 -6.43 -4.55
C GLY A 43 -2.21 -7.40 -5.38
N THR A 44 -2.45 -7.10 -6.65
CA THR A 44 -3.15 -7.99 -7.59
C THR A 44 -2.30 -9.17 -8.06
N TYR A 45 -0.98 -9.16 -7.81
CA TYR A 45 -0.07 -10.20 -8.29
C TYR A 45 -0.44 -11.60 -7.78
N CYS A 46 -0.21 -12.59 -8.65
CA CYS A 46 -0.31 -14.01 -8.34
C CYS A 46 0.93 -14.75 -8.80
N LYS A 47 1.73 -15.24 -7.85
CA LYS A 47 2.99 -15.94 -8.12
C LYS A 47 2.83 -17.25 -8.90
N ARG A 48 1.64 -17.86 -8.83
CA ARG A 48 1.31 -19.12 -9.52
C ARG A 48 0.98 -18.90 -10.98
N THR A 49 0.12 -17.94 -11.28
CA THR A 49 -0.32 -17.64 -12.66
C THR A 49 0.57 -16.63 -13.36
N LYS A 50 1.43 -15.92 -12.63
CA LYS A 50 2.29 -14.83 -13.14
C LYS A 50 1.47 -13.70 -13.79
N THR A 51 0.33 -13.38 -13.19
CA THR A 51 -0.58 -12.31 -13.65
C THR A 51 -0.91 -11.32 -12.55
N GLY A 52 -1.30 -10.10 -12.93
CA GLY A 52 -1.43 -8.96 -12.02
C GLY A 52 -0.08 -8.40 -11.60
N GLY A 53 -0.08 -7.47 -10.65
CA GLY A 53 1.11 -6.76 -10.19
C GLY A 53 1.16 -5.32 -10.71
N ALA A 54 2.25 -4.63 -10.37
CA ALA A 54 2.38 -3.19 -10.54
C ALA A 54 2.51 -2.79 -12.02
N HIS A 55 1.37 -2.62 -12.68
CA HIS A 55 1.23 -2.27 -14.10
C HIS A 55 0.32 -1.05 -14.33
N ALA A 56 -0.10 -0.37 -13.26
CA ALA A 56 -1.02 0.75 -13.32
C ALA A 56 -2.30 0.45 -14.14
N CYS A 57 -2.84 -0.77 -14.00
CA CYS A 57 -4.07 -1.19 -14.69
C CYS A 57 -5.31 -0.46 -14.15
N GLN A 58 -5.22 0.13 -12.95
CA GLN A 58 -6.27 0.98 -12.38
C GLN A 58 -6.49 2.30 -13.15
N ARG A 59 -5.72 2.61 -14.19
CA ARG A 59 -5.91 3.82 -15.02
C ARG A 59 -7.06 3.71 -16.02
N PHE A 60 -7.54 2.50 -16.30
CA PHE A 60 -8.57 2.29 -17.30
C PHE A 60 -9.95 2.64 -16.73
N GLU A 61 -10.31 3.93 -16.76
CA GLU A 61 -11.55 4.42 -16.15
C GLU A 61 -12.78 3.61 -16.55
N LYS A 62 -13.64 3.34 -15.56
CA LYS A 62 -14.93 2.63 -15.70
C LYS A 62 -14.81 1.17 -16.17
N ALA A 63 -13.61 0.60 -16.22
CA ALA A 63 -13.37 -0.77 -16.65
C ALA A 63 -12.20 -1.43 -15.88
N GLY A 64 -12.05 -2.74 -16.02
CA GLY A 64 -10.94 -3.50 -15.42
C GLY A 64 -10.76 -3.20 -13.93
N GLU A 65 -9.49 -3.06 -13.51
CA GLU A 65 -9.16 -2.83 -12.09
C GLU A 65 -9.69 -1.51 -11.53
N TRP A 66 -9.95 -0.50 -12.36
CA TRP A 66 -10.56 0.75 -11.88
C TRP A 66 -11.94 0.49 -11.28
N ALA A 67 -12.71 -0.43 -11.87
CA ALA A 67 -14.09 -0.72 -11.48
C ALA A 67 -14.20 -1.65 -10.26
N HIS A 68 -13.09 -2.22 -9.79
CA HIS A 68 -13.09 -3.10 -8.62
C HIS A 68 -13.45 -2.35 -7.35
N GLY A 69 -14.33 -2.92 -6.52
CA GLY A 69 -14.83 -2.27 -5.31
C GLY A 69 -13.70 -1.85 -4.35
N ALA A 70 -12.68 -2.69 -4.22
CA ALA A 70 -11.51 -2.42 -3.37
C ALA A 70 -10.69 -1.20 -3.81
N ASN A 71 -10.77 -0.77 -5.08
CA ASN A 71 -10.01 0.35 -5.63
C ASN A 71 -10.76 1.69 -5.54
N LYS A 72 -11.96 1.71 -4.99
CA LYS A 72 -12.77 2.93 -4.85
C LYS A 72 -11.99 4.06 -4.16
N GLY A 73 -12.01 5.23 -4.78
CA GLY A 73 -11.34 6.45 -4.32
C GLY A 73 -9.85 6.57 -4.68
N LEU A 74 -9.25 5.59 -5.37
CA LEU A 74 -7.85 5.68 -5.82
C LEU A 74 -7.66 6.60 -7.03
N ASP A 75 -8.73 6.92 -7.74
CA ASP A 75 -8.79 7.99 -8.76
C ASP A 75 -8.33 9.35 -8.20
N VAL A 76 -8.59 9.63 -6.91
CA VAL A 76 -8.08 10.83 -6.23
C VAL A 76 -6.56 10.87 -6.21
N ALA A 77 -5.90 9.74 -5.92
CA ALA A 77 -4.44 9.66 -5.91
C ALA A 77 -3.87 9.80 -7.33
N GLN A 78 -4.52 9.20 -8.32
CA GLN A 78 -4.13 9.34 -9.73
C GLN A 78 -4.22 10.81 -10.17
N ALA A 79 -5.32 11.50 -9.86
CA ALA A 79 -5.51 12.92 -10.19
C ALA A 79 -4.47 13.84 -9.50
N LEU A 80 -4.06 13.52 -8.27
CA LEU A 80 -3.01 14.27 -7.56
C LEU A 80 -1.64 14.12 -8.24
N LEU A 81 -1.35 12.96 -8.84
CA LEU A 81 -0.08 12.69 -9.52
C LEU A 81 -0.05 13.19 -10.97
N GLU A 82 -1.21 13.47 -11.59
CA GLU A 82 -1.28 13.85 -13.01
C GLU A 82 -0.45 15.11 -13.36
N PRO A 83 -0.44 16.20 -12.57
CA PRO A 83 0.43 17.35 -12.85
C PRO A 83 1.92 17.03 -12.74
N ILE A 84 2.29 16.06 -11.90
CA ILE A 84 3.68 15.59 -11.78
C ILE A 84 4.02 14.74 -12.99
N ARG A 85 3.15 13.81 -13.39
CA ARG A 85 3.31 12.99 -14.60
C ARG A 85 3.54 13.85 -15.84
N ALA A 86 2.76 14.92 -16.01
CA ALA A 86 2.91 15.84 -17.14
C ALA A 86 4.31 16.51 -17.20
N LYS A 87 4.96 16.72 -16.04
CA LYS A 87 6.31 17.27 -15.93
C LYS A 87 7.41 16.22 -16.09
N PHE A 88 7.12 14.97 -15.74
CA PHE A 88 8.03 13.83 -15.78
C PHE A 88 7.41 12.70 -16.62
N PRO A 89 7.38 12.82 -17.97
CA PRO A 89 6.66 11.87 -18.83
C PRO A 89 7.40 10.55 -19.07
N THR A 90 8.69 10.48 -18.72
CA THR A 90 9.56 9.32 -19.01
C THR A 90 9.27 8.09 -18.13
N PRO A 91 9.09 8.19 -16.81
CA PRO A 91 8.64 7.05 -16.01
C PRO A 91 7.26 6.56 -16.45
N SER A 92 7.06 5.24 -16.42
CA SER A 92 5.72 4.68 -16.55
C SER A 92 4.83 5.14 -15.40
N SER A 93 3.51 5.04 -15.57
CA SER A 93 2.59 5.32 -14.47
C SER A 93 2.83 4.36 -13.29
N ALA A 94 3.13 3.10 -13.58
CA ALA A 94 3.47 2.09 -12.58
C ALA A 94 4.72 2.48 -11.77
N ASP A 95 5.78 2.99 -12.41
CA ASP A 95 6.94 3.50 -11.69
C ASP A 95 6.65 4.79 -10.92
N LEU A 96 5.89 5.72 -11.50
CA LEU A 96 5.49 6.95 -10.82
C LEU A 96 4.71 6.64 -9.54
N TRP A 97 3.76 5.71 -9.58
CA TRP A 97 2.95 5.33 -8.42
C TRP A 97 3.78 4.64 -7.35
N ALA A 98 4.64 3.70 -7.76
CA ALA A 98 5.54 3.00 -6.84
C ALA A 98 6.55 3.96 -6.19
N PHE A 99 7.12 4.88 -6.97
CA PHE A 99 8.04 5.89 -6.48
C PHE A 99 7.35 6.89 -5.54
N ALA A 100 6.13 7.31 -5.88
CA ALA A 100 5.34 8.21 -5.04
C ALA A 100 5.06 7.62 -3.66
N ALA A 101 4.80 6.31 -3.58
CA ALA A 101 4.60 5.64 -2.31
C ALA A 101 5.85 5.64 -1.44
N VAL A 102 7.03 5.29 -1.97
CA VAL A 102 8.27 5.26 -1.16
C VAL A 102 8.70 6.64 -0.70
N VAL A 103 8.48 7.68 -1.52
CA VAL A 103 8.70 9.08 -1.13
C VAL A 103 7.72 9.48 -0.03
N ALA A 104 6.43 9.14 -0.18
CA ALA A 104 5.41 9.42 0.82
C ALA A 104 5.69 8.74 2.18
N ILE A 105 6.11 7.47 2.18
CA ILE A 105 6.48 6.73 3.40
C ILE A 105 7.58 7.50 4.15
N LYS A 106 8.63 7.92 3.43
CA LYS A 106 9.73 8.68 4.03
C LYS A 106 9.29 10.05 4.53
N ALA A 107 8.49 10.77 3.74
CA ALA A 107 7.96 12.09 4.09
C ALA A 107 7.08 12.07 5.36
N MET A 108 6.40 10.95 5.63
CA MET A 108 5.61 10.73 6.85
C MET A 108 6.44 10.23 8.04
N GLY A 109 7.77 10.13 7.91
CA GLY A 109 8.67 9.71 8.99
C GLY A 109 9.01 8.21 9.00
N GLY A 110 8.56 7.46 8.00
CA GLY A 110 8.81 6.03 7.86
C GLY A 110 10.22 5.70 7.35
N PRO A 111 10.50 4.40 7.10
CA PRO A 111 11.80 3.94 6.63
C PRO A 111 12.09 4.39 5.19
N ASP A 112 13.38 4.46 4.85
CA ASP A 112 13.80 4.49 3.45
C ASP A 112 13.54 3.12 2.82
N VAL A 113 12.60 3.06 1.88
CA VAL A 113 12.35 1.86 1.08
C VAL A 113 13.18 1.94 -0.20
N PRO A 114 14.11 0.99 -0.45
CA PRO A 114 14.88 1.00 -1.68
C PRO A 114 13.97 0.85 -2.89
N PHE A 115 14.16 1.71 -3.88
CA PHE A 115 13.36 1.72 -5.10
C PHE A 115 14.18 1.30 -6.31
N ARG A 116 13.52 0.62 -7.24
CA ARG A 116 14.06 0.28 -8.55
C ARG A 116 13.00 0.58 -9.61
N ALA A 117 13.39 1.29 -10.66
CA ALA A 117 12.55 1.66 -11.79
C ALA A 117 12.64 0.62 -12.91
N GLY A 118 11.72 0.67 -13.87
CA GLY A 118 11.65 -0.24 -15.02
C GLY A 118 10.29 -0.92 -15.21
N ARG A 119 9.27 -0.53 -14.42
CA ARG A 119 7.92 -1.11 -14.55
C ARG A 119 7.30 -0.68 -15.86
N THR A 120 6.47 -1.54 -16.42
CA THR A 120 5.72 -1.25 -17.65
C THR A 120 4.25 -1.09 -17.35
N ASP A 121 3.65 -0.08 -17.95
CA ASP A 121 2.21 0.16 -17.90
C ASP A 121 1.47 -0.95 -18.67
N GLY A 122 0.34 -1.40 -18.12
CA GLY A 122 -0.65 -2.18 -18.86
C GLY A 122 -1.09 -1.40 -20.09
N THR A 123 -1.30 -2.10 -21.20
CA THR A 123 -1.54 -1.47 -22.51
C THR A 123 -3.02 -1.26 -22.81
N SER A 124 -3.89 -2.02 -22.15
CA SER A 124 -5.34 -1.97 -22.36
C SER A 124 -6.08 -2.58 -21.17
N VAL A 125 -7.42 -2.48 -21.18
CA VAL A 125 -8.29 -3.06 -20.14
C VAL A 125 -8.00 -4.55 -19.93
N GLU A 126 -7.65 -5.29 -20.99
CA GLU A 126 -7.32 -6.72 -20.97
C GLU A 126 -6.03 -7.04 -20.19
N SER A 127 -5.21 -6.03 -19.87
CA SER A 127 -4.08 -6.18 -18.94
C SER A 127 -4.52 -6.28 -17.47
N SER A 128 -5.77 -5.89 -17.17
CA SER A 128 -6.38 -6.01 -15.84
C SER A 128 -6.63 -7.47 -15.47
N VAL A 129 -6.60 -7.76 -14.18
CA VAL A 129 -7.06 -9.05 -13.65
C VAL A 129 -8.52 -8.99 -13.21
N GLU A 130 -9.12 -10.16 -12.97
CA GLU A 130 -10.43 -10.26 -12.34
C GLU A 130 -10.42 -9.72 -10.89
N ASP A 131 -11.57 -9.24 -10.43
CA ASP A 131 -11.77 -8.76 -9.06
C ASP A 131 -11.61 -9.88 -8.01
N GLY A 132 -11.53 -9.52 -6.74
CA GLY A 132 -11.40 -10.44 -5.62
C GLY A 132 -9.96 -10.83 -5.26
N ARG A 133 -8.97 -10.18 -5.87
CA ARG A 133 -7.57 -10.39 -5.49
C ARG A 133 -7.13 -9.58 -4.27
N LEU A 134 -7.78 -8.45 -3.99
CA LEU A 134 -7.42 -7.60 -2.86
C LEU A 134 -8.11 -8.08 -1.56
N PRO A 135 -7.51 -7.80 -0.39
CA PRO A 135 -8.03 -8.31 0.88
C PRO A 135 -9.38 -7.70 1.25
N ASP A 136 -10.14 -8.47 2.03
CA ASP A 136 -11.45 -8.09 2.56
C ASP A 136 -11.26 -7.78 4.05
N ALA A 137 -11.59 -6.55 4.42
CA ALA A 137 -11.43 -6.04 5.78
C ALA A 137 -12.29 -6.77 6.82
N THR A 138 -13.35 -7.48 6.40
CA THR A 138 -14.25 -8.22 7.29
C THR A 138 -13.77 -9.62 7.64
N GLN A 139 -12.71 -10.10 6.97
CA GLN A 139 -12.26 -11.49 7.11
C GLN A 139 -11.04 -11.64 8.02
N GLY A 140 -10.84 -12.88 8.50
CA GLY A 140 -9.80 -13.22 9.48
C GLY A 140 -8.48 -13.69 8.87
N ALA A 141 -7.61 -14.23 9.73
CA ALA A 141 -6.22 -14.55 9.42
C ALA A 141 -6.02 -15.51 8.23
N GLN A 142 -6.92 -16.48 8.03
CA GLN A 142 -6.80 -17.40 6.89
C GLN A 142 -6.97 -16.67 5.55
N HIS A 143 -7.95 -15.77 5.44
CA HIS A 143 -8.14 -14.94 4.23
C HIS A 143 -6.92 -14.06 3.97
N ILE A 144 -6.39 -13.44 5.02
CA ILE A 144 -5.17 -12.62 4.94
C ILE A 144 -4.00 -13.47 4.38
N ARG A 145 -3.80 -14.68 4.91
CA ARG A 145 -2.78 -15.60 4.38
C ARG A 145 -3.05 -15.97 2.93
N ASP A 146 -4.28 -16.33 2.56
CA ASP A 146 -4.60 -16.74 1.20
C ASP A 146 -4.29 -15.64 0.17
N VAL A 147 -4.60 -14.39 0.50
CA VAL A 147 -4.29 -13.22 -0.34
C VAL A 147 -2.79 -13.01 -0.46
N PHE A 148 -2.06 -12.97 0.66
CA PHE A 148 -0.65 -12.60 0.66
C PHE A 148 0.27 -13.74 0.23
N TYR A 149 -0.06 -14.98 0.55
CA TYR A 149 0.67 -16.17 0.09
C TYR A 149 0.56 -16.34 -1.43
N ARG A 150 -0.57 -15.90 -2.03
CA ARG A 150 -0.72 -15.80 -3.49
C ARG A 150 0.28 -14.83 -4.11
N ILE A 151 0.56 -13.70 -3.45
CA ILE A 151 1.59 -12.73 -3.87
C ILE A 151 2.99 -13.31 -3.66
N GLY A 152 3.17 -14.11 -2.60
CA GLY A 152 4.45 -14.72 -2.24
C GLY A 152 5.08 -14.15 -0.97
N MET A 153 4.25 -13.57 -0.11
CA MET A 153 4.65 -13.04 1.19
C MET A 153 4.52 -14.10 2.28
N ASP A 154 5.37 -14.04 3.30
CA ASP A 154 5.25 -14.86 4.51
C ASP A 154 4.53 -14.11 5.66
N ASP A 155 4.32 -14.78 6.80
CA ASP A 155 3.61 -14.21 7.94
C ASP A 155 4.29 -12.95 8.53
N GLU A 156 5.62 -12.83 8.47
CA GLU A 156 6.32 -11.63 8.97
C GLU A 156 6.07 -10.45 8.03
N GLU A 157 6.20 -10.69 6.72
CA GLU A 157 5.97 -9.70 5.68
C GLU A 157 4.52 -9.23 5.66
N ILE A 158 3.55 -10.13 5.86
CA ILE A 158 2.12 -9.81 6.02
C ILE A 158 1.93 -8.80 7.14
N VAL A 159 2.37 -9.15 8.36
CA VAL A 159 2.15 -8.32 9.54
C VAL A 159 2.89 -6.99 9.42
N ALA A 160 4.10 -7.00 8.82
CA ALA A 160 4.83 -5.77 8.55
C ALA A 160 4.04 -4.86 7.60
N LEU A 161 3.55 -5.37 6.47
CA LEU A 161 2.79 -4.60 5.48
C LEU A 161 1.48 -4.04 6.04
N SER A 162 0.76 -4.80 6.88
CA SER A 162 -0.42 -4.31 7.61
C SER A 162 -0.11 -3.09 8.49
N GLY A 163 1.13 -2.94 8.96
CA GLY A 163 1.60 -1.76 9.70
C GLY A 163 1.48 -0.44 8.96
N ALA A 164 1.32 -0.44 7.62
CA ALA A 164 1.01 0.78 6.87
C ALA A 164 -0.29 1.45 7.31
N HIS A 165 -1.20 0.72 7.95
CA HIS A 165 -2.39 1.27 8.60
C HIS A 165 -2.08 2.25 9.74
N THR A 166 -0.81 2.39 10.16
CA THR A 166 -0.41 3.47 11.08
C THR A 166 -0.70 4.88 10.55
N VAL A 167 -0.82 5.04 9.22
CA VAL A 167 -1.21 6.28 8.57
C VAL A 167 -2.56 6.16 7.84
N GLY A 168 -3.20 7.29 7.61
CA GLY A 168 -4.45 7.38 6.87
C GLY A 168 -5.68 7.01 7.70
N LYS A 169 -6.79 6.80 6.99
CA LYS A 169 -8.09 6.47 7.58
C LYS A 169 -8.99 5.75 6.58
N CYS A 170 -9.94 5.00 7.11
CA CYS A 170 -11.09 4.54 6.36
C CYS A 170 -12.03 5.70 6.02
N HIS A 171 -12.76 5.55 4.93
CA HIS A 171 -13.77 6.51 4.48
C HIS A 171 -15.04 5.76 4.12
N LEU A 172 -16.17 6.23 4.66
CA LEU A 172 -17.46 5.56 4.55
C LEU A 172 -17.88 5.38 3.09
N GLU A 173 -17.69 6.41 2.26
CA GLU A 173 -18.08 6.41 0.86
C GLU A 173 -17.20 5.53 -0.03
N ARG A 174 -16.02 5.11 0.46
CA ARG A 174 -15.04 4.31 -0.31
C ARG A 174 -15.09 2.85 0.09
N SER A 175 -15.01 2.60 1.39
CA SER A 175 -14.82 1.26 1.96
C SER A 175 -16.00 0.77 2.79
N GLY A 176 -16.94 1.66 3.14
CA GLY A 176 -17.98 1.38 4.12
C GLY A 176 -17.50 1.41 5.57
N PHE A 177 -16.20 1.54 5.84
CA PHE A 177 -15.63 1.74 7.18
C PHE A 177 -15.32 3.22 7.43
N ASP A 178 -15.22 3.64 8.68
CA ASP A 178 -14.89 5.03 9.01
C ASP A 178 -13.95 5.17 10.22
N GLY A 179 -13.05 6.15 10.12
CA GLY A 179 -12.11 6.56 11.16
C GLY A 179 -10.65 6.20 10.87
N PRO A 180 -9.70 6.86 11.56
CA PRO A 180 -8.28 6.54 11.49
C PRO A 180 -7.92 5.37 12.42
N TRP A 181 -6.87 4.63 12.08
CA TRP A 181 -6.31 3.58 12.96
C TRP A 181 -5.53 4.16 14.15
N THR A 182 -4.86 5.28 13.95
CA THR A 182 -4.02 5.95 14.95
C THR A 182 -4.48 7.39 15.18
N ALA A 183 -4.07 7.98 16.30
CA ALA A 183 -4.43 9.37 16.62
C ALA A 183 -3.73 10.40 15.71
N ASP A 184 -2.58 10.05 15.13
CA ASP A 184 -1.87 10.87 14.14
C ASP A 184 -1.78 10.12 12.79
N PRO A 185 -2.77 10.28 11.91
CA PRO A 185 -2.85 9.54 10.65
C PRO A 185 -1.84 10.05 9.60
N GLN A 186 -0.94 10.98 9.93
CA GLN A 186 0.11 11.48 9.04
C GLN A 186 1.51 11.05 9.47
N LYS A 187 1.62 10.29 10.57
CA LYS A 187 2.89 9.83 11.11
C LYS A 187 3.08 8.33 10.89
N PHE A 188 4.11 7.99 10.13
CA PHE A 188 4.48 6.60 9.87
C PHE A 188 5.42 6.09 10.96
N ASP A 189 4.88 5.35 11.93
CA ASP A 189 5.63 4.74 13.03
C ASP A 189 5.00 3.40 13.46
N ASN A 190 5.43 2.82 14.58
CA ASN A 190 4.88 1.54 15.05
C ASN A 190 3.65 1.68 15.97
N THR A 191 3.00 2.85 16.03
CA THR A 191 1.84 3.11 16.91
C THR A 191 0.69 2.15 16.62
N TYR A 192 0.45 1.81 15.36
CA TYR A 192 -0.56 0.81 14.98
C TYR A 192 -0.44 -0.51 15.78
N PHE A 193 0.76 -1.07 15.87
CA PHE A 193 0.97 -2.33 16.61
C PHE A 193 0.87 -2.14 18.12
N ILE A 194 1.35 -1.01 18.64
CA ILE A 194 1.23 -0.67 20.07
C ILE A 194 -0.25 -0.58 20.46
N ASP A 195 -1.04 0.11 19.65
CA ASP A 195 -2.46 0.34 19.86
C ASP A 195 -3.27 -0.95 19.74
N LEU A 196 -2.97 -1.80 18.75
CA LEU A 196 -3.56 -3.13 18.62
C LEU A 196 -3.45 -3.97 19.90
N LEU A 197 -2.32 -3.91 20.60
CA LEU A 197 -2.07 -4.71 21.80
C LEU A 197 -2.56 -4.06 23.10
N LYS A 198 -2.50 -2.72 23.20
CA LYS A 198 -2.69 -2.01 24.48
C LYS A 198 -4.07 -1.37 24.64
N LYS A 199 -4.73 -1.02 23.54
CA LYS A 199 -6.04 -0.37 23.63
C LYS A 199 -7.14 -1.42 23.77
N LYS A 200 -8.20 -1.00 24.45
CA LYS A 200 -9.49 -1.70 24.39
C LYS A 200 -10.19 -1.30 23.09
N TRP A 201 -10.66 -2.31 22.36
CA TRP A 201 -11.37 -2.17 21.09
C TRP A 201 -12.80 -2.66 21.28
N ASP A 202 -13.75 -1.73 21.29
CA ASP A 202 -15.17 -2.04 21.46
C ASP A 202 -15.81 -2.33 20.09
N PRO A 203 -16.57 -3.44 19.94
CA PRO A 203 -17.28 -3.73 18.71
C PRO A 203 -18.27 -2.62 18.37
N ALA A 204 -18.32 -2.25 17.09
CA ALA A 204 -19.20 -1.23 16.55
C ALA A 204 -19.63 -1.58 15.13
N THR A 205 -20.64 -0.87 14.63
CA THR A 205 -21.08 -0.96 13.25
C THR A 205 -20.92 0.41 12.62
N SER A 206 -20.22 0.46 11.49
CA SER A 206 -20.08 1.68 10.68
C SER A 206 -21.44 2.20 10.19
N GLY A 207 -21.48 3.43 9.70
CA GLY A 207 -22.67 3.99 9.07
C GLY A 207 -23.17 3.22 7.82
N ALA A 208 -22.34 2.35 7.24
CA ALA A 208 -22.67 1.52 6.08
C ALA A 208 -23.04 0.08 6.46
N GLY A 209 -23.10 -0.25 7.76
CA GLY A 209 -23.44 -1.60 8.23
C GLY A 209 -22.25 -2.56 8.38
N ASN A 210 -21.03 -2.14 8.03
CA ASN A 210 -19.84 -2.99 8.19
C ASN A 210 -19.43 -3.11 9.66
N PRO A 211 -19.02 -4.30 10.14
CA PRO A 211 -18.51 -4.48 11.49
C PRO A 211 -17.11 -3.87 11.63
N GLN A 212 -16.92 -3.00 12.61
CA GLN A 212 -15.60 -2.44 12.95
C GLN A 212 -15.42 -2.42 14.47
N PHE A 213 -14.23 -2.06 14.93
CA PHE A 213 -13.95 -1.85 16.34
C PHE A 213 -13.52 -0.41 16.54
N VAL A 214 -13.86 0.17 17.70
CA VAL A 214 -13.54 1.57 18.00
C VAL A 214 -12.93 1.71 19.38
N ASN A 215 -12.13 2.75 19.53
CA ASN A 215 -11.71 3.27 20.82
C ASN A 215 -12.20 4.72 20.92
N THR A 216 -13.22 4.95 21.75
CA THR A 216 -13.89 6.27 21.86
C THR A 216 -12.98 7.35 22.42
N ASP A 217 -12.08 6.99 23.33
CA ASP A 217 -11.20 7.93 24.02
C ASP A 217 -10.21 8.58 23.04
N THR A 218 -9.66 7.77 22.14
CA THR A 218 -8.71 8.23 21.12
C THR A 218 -9.33 8.51 19.76
N LYS A 219 -10.63 8.24 19.61
CA LYS A 219 -11.38 8.36 18.33
C LYS A 219 -10.70 7.59 17.18
N THR A 220 -10.21 6.39 17.50
CA THR A 220 -9.55 5.49 16.55
C THR A 220 -10.38 4.23 16.30
N MET A 221 -10.05 3.48 15.25
CA MET A 221 -10.72 2.24 14.88
C MET A 221 -9.75 1.11 14.51
N MET A 222 -10.27 -0.12 14.51
CA MET A 222 -9.64 -1.30 13.93
C MET A 222 -10.66 -2.06 13.06
N LEU A 223 -10.21 -2.62 11.95
CA LEU A 223 -11.00 -3.52 11.12
C LEU A 223 -10.99 -4.94 11.73
N PRO A 224 -11.98 -5.80 11.40
CA PRO A 224 -11.89 -7.22 11.74
C PRO A 224 -10.58 -7.87 11.29
N ALA A 225 -10.09 -7.54 10.09
CA ALA A 225 -8.80 -8.00 9.59
C ALA A 225 -7.60 -7.51 10.41
N ASP A 226 -7.69 -6.34 11.06
CA ASP A 226 -6.62 -5.84 11.93
C ASP A 226 -6.56 -6.63 13.24
N LEU A 227 -7.70 -6.88 13.89
CA LEU A 227 -7.75 -7.69 15.12
C LEU A 227 -7.37 -9.16 14.87
N ALA A 228 -7.63 -9.67 13.67
CA ALA A 228 -7.20 -11.02 13.28
C ALA A 228 -5.67 -11.21 13.36
N LEU A 229 -4.87 -10.14 13.25
CA LEU A 229 -3.41 -10.20 13.43
C LEU A 229 -3.01 -10.46 14.89
N VAL A 230 -3.86 -10.07 15.84
CA VAL A 230 -3.66 -10.22 17.29
C VAL A 230 -4.22 -11.55 17.79
N ASP A 231 -5.33 -12.00 17.21
CA ASP A 231 -6.03 -13.23 17.57
C ASP A 231 -5.31 -14.49 17.05
N ASP A 232 -4.65 -14.40 15.89
CA ASP A 232 -3.85 -15.50 15.34
C ASP A 232 -2.45 -15.56 15.98
N ALA A 233 -2.13 -16.69 16.63
CA ALA A 233 -0.87 -16.83 17.37
C ALA A 233 0.40 -16.66 16.50
N ALA A 234 0.36 -17.05 15.22
CA ALA A 234 1.50 -16.96 14.33
C ALA A 234 1.71 -15.54 13.79
N PHE A 235 0.65 -14.74 13.63
CA PHE A 235 0.76 -13.31 13.37
C PHE A 235 1.11 -12.52 14.63
N ARG A 236 0.49 -12.85 15.77
CA ARG A 236 0.65 -12.11 17.03
C ARG A 236 2.10 -11.93 17.45
N LYS A 237 2.94 -12.96 17.28
CA LYS A 237 4.37 -12.86 17.60
C LYS A 237 5.08 -11.71 16.86
N TYR A 238 4.66 -11.41 15.63
CA TYR A 238 5.21 -10.31 14.84
C TYR A 238 4.58 -8.98 15.21
N VAL A 239 3.29 -8.96 15.56
CA VAL A 239 2.64 -7.77 16.15
C VAL A 239 3.38 -7.34 17.42
N GLU A 240 3.68 -8.28 18.31
CA GLU A 240 4.44 -8.04 19.55
C GLU A 240 5.88 -7.58 19.25
N LYS A 241 6.56 -8.22 18.30
CA LYS A 241 7.89 -7.81 17.83
C LYS A 241 7.89 -6.35 17.36
N PHE A 242 6.98 -5.97 16.48
CA PHE A 242 6.93 -4.64 15.90
C PHE A 242 6.42 -3.57 16.87
N ALA A 243 5.50 -3.91 17.77
CA ALA A 243 5.11 -3.04 18.87
C ALA A 243 6.28 -2.74 19.82
N SER A 244 7.16 -3.72 20.06
CA SER A 244 8.32 -3.56 20.94
C SER A 244 9.50 -2.82 20.30
N SER A 245 9.59 -2.80 18.97
CA SER A 245 10.72 -2.22 18.24
C SER A 245 10.30 -1.61 16.91
N GLN A 246 10.32 -0.28 16.86
CA GLN A 246 10.09 0.47 15.61
C GLN A 246 11.16 0.15 14.56
N ASP A 247 12.42 -0.04 14.96
CA ASP A 247 13.50 -0.41 14.03
C ASP A 247 13.25 -1.78 13.38
N ALA A 248 12.76 -2.75 14.16
CA ALA A 248 12.39 -4.05 13.62
C ALA A 248 11.22 -3.94 12.63
N PHE A 249 10.21 -3.13 12.95
CA PHE A 249 9.11 -2.82 12.04
C PHE A 249 9.61 -2.19 10.75
N PHE A 250 10.39 -1.12 10.86
CA PHE A 250 10.89 -0.35 9.72
C PHE A 250 11.75 -1.19 8.79
N LYS A 251 12.62 -2.04 9.34
CA LYS A 251 13.43 -2.98 8.56
C LYS A 251 12.57 -4.00 7.82
N ALA A 252 11.61 -4.61 8.50
CA ALA A 252 10.73 -5.61 7.90
C ALA A 252 9.80 -4.98 6.83
N PHE A 253 9.22 -3.82 7.14
CA PHE A 253 8.34 -3.09 6.24
C PHE A 253 9.06 -2.67 4.95
N ALA A 254 10.25 -2.09 5.06
CA ALA A 254 11.01 -1.68 3.87
C ALA A 254 11.35 -2.86 2.96
N ALA A 255 11.74 -4.01 3.53
CA ALA A 255 12.00 -5.22 2.77
C ALA A 255 10.73 -5.77 2.10
N ALA A 256 9.63 -5.88 2.85
CA ALA A 256 8.36 -6.42 2.37
C ALA A 256 7.69 -5.51 1.31
N PHE A 257 7.71 -4.19 1.51
CA PHE A 257 7.13 -3.22 0.58
C PHE A 257 7.92 -3.17 -0.73
N LYS A 258 9.26 -3.23 -0.67
CA LYS A 258 10.10 -3.40 -1.87
C LYS A 258 9.74 -4.71 -2.60
N LYS A 259 9.70 -5.84 -1.89
CA LYS A 259 9.34 -7.14 -2.47
C LYS A 259 7.97 -7.12 -3.14
N LEU A 260 7.00 -6.44 -2.53
CA LEU A 260 5.67 -6.27 -3.08
C LEU A 260 5.74 -5.51 -4.42
N GLN A 261 6.36 -4.33 -4.42
CA GLN A 261 6.42 -3.49 -5.62
C GLN A 261 7.22 -4.14 -6.76
N GLU A 262 8.09 -5.09 -6.47
CA GLU A 262 8.89 -5.86 -7.45
C GLU A 262 8.23 -7.22 -7.80
N SER A 263 7.10 -7.56 -7.19
CA SER A 263 6.41 -8.81 -7.48
C SER A 263 5.92 -8.86 -8.93
N GLY A 264 6.33 -9.91 -9.65
CA GLY A 264 6.06 -10.07 -11.08
C GLY A 264 7.17 -9.59 -12.01
N TYR A 265 8.22 -8.97 -11.47
CA TYR A 265 9.39 -8.54 -12.23
C TYR A 265 10.62 -9.40 -11.93
N ASP A 266 11.34 -9.80 -12.97
CA ASP A 266 12.64 -10.46 -12.82
C ASP A 266 13.69 -9.47 -12.29
N GLU A 267 14.74 -9.98 -11.65
CA GLU A 267 15.80 -9.13 -11.10
C GLU A 267 16.45 -8.24 -12.17
N SER A 268 16.61 -8.73 -13.40
CA SER A 268 17.18 -7.91 -14.48
C SER A 268 16.23 -6.86 -15.04
N ALA A 269 14.93 -6.93 -14.71
CA ALA A 269 13.88 -6.07 -15.27
C ALA A 269 13.82 -4.70 -14.61
N LEU A 270 14.46 -4.51 -13.45
CA LEU A 270 14.43 -3.25 -12.71
C LEU A 270 15.84 -2.72 -12.43
N VAL A 271 16.00 -1.40 -12.31
CA VAL A 271 17.28 -0.72 -12.05
C VAL A 271 17.14 0.22 -10.86
N ALA A 272 18.12 0.20 -9.94
CA ALA A 272 18.17 1.17 -8.85
C ALA A 272 18.43 2.57 -9.39
N VAL A 273 17.73 3.56 -8.84
CA VAL A 273 17.74 4.96 -9.29
C VAL A 273 17.78 5.94 -8.11
#